data_AF-A0A961Q2Y9-F1
#
_entry.id   AF-A0A961Q2Y9-F1
#
_cell.length_a   1.000
_cell.length_b   1.000
_cell.length_c   1.000
_cell.angle_alpha   90.00
_cell.angle_beta   90.00
_cell.angle_gamma   90.00
#
_symmetry.space_group_name_H-M   'P 1'
#
loop_
_entity.id
_entity.type
_entity.pdbx_description
1 polymer ?
#
loop_
_entity_poly.entity_id
_entity_poly.type
_entity_poly.pdbx_seq_one_letter_code
_entity_poly.pdbx_strand_id
1 'polypeptide(L)'
;MGVEASPAYRGTAYVVFEDLPLNDYGNRLPQLSFEVFRPLADPDTAEGLTRAVTLIPASGEFTYATVAIRKGGNGETTAENLNAAPGSADMIVALDRLQAMAPKVESVSLVVAWFGNDLRCGYCTIRPGVEVTEKASSPRLRSVSGISRDQAHLVSRDSRQPNATGS
;
A
#
# COMPACT_ATOMS: atom_id res chain seq x y z
N MET A 1 -39.61 -3.43 5.00
CA MET A 1 -39.94 -3.75 6.41
C MET A 1 -40.16 -2.43 7.14
N GLY A 2 -41.21 -2.33 7.96
CA GLY A 2 -41.51 -1.12 8.75
C GLY A 2 -40.82 -1.13 10.12
N VAL A 3 -40.79 0.03 10.78
CA VAL A 3 -40.08 0.29 12.05
C VAL A 3 -40.43 -0.72 13.16
N GLU A 4 -41.68 -1.20 13.22
CA GLU A 4 -42.16 -2.12 14.26
C GLU A 4 -41.75 -3.59 14.08
N ALA A 5 -41.32 -3.99 12.87
CA ALA A 5 -40.97 -5.38 12.55
C ALA A 5 -39.50 -5.52 12.11
N SER A 6 -38.69 -4.48 12.29
CA SER A 6 -37.28 -4.51 11.92
C SER A 6 -36.48 -5.31 12.97
N PRO A 7 -35.85 -6.43 12.60
CA PRO A 7 -35.07 -7.22 13.55
C PRO A 7 -33.84 -6.44 14.02
N ALA A 8 -33.67 -6.34 15.34
CA ALA A 8 -32.49 -5.77 15.97
C ALA A 8 -31.49 -6.88 16.30
N TYR A 9 -30.74 -7.35 15.29
CA TYR A 9 -29.68 -8.33 15.50
C TYR A 9 -28.58 -7.73 16.38
N ARG A 10 -28.39 -8.27 17.59
CA ARG A 10 -27.33 -7.85 18.52
C ARG A 10 -26.18 -8.85 18.50
N GLY A 11 -24.94 -8.34 18.53
CA GLY A 11 -23.74 -9.18 18.56
C GLY A 11 -23.41 -9.88 17.24
N THR A 12 -24.20 -9.64 16.18
CA THR A 12 -23.99 -10.18 14.83
C THR A 12 -23.63 -9.04 13.89
N ALA A 13 -22.55 -9.21 13.12
CA ALA A 13 -22.28 -8.35 11.98
C ALA A 13 -23.11 -8.83 10.79
N TYR A 14 -23.87 -7.94 10.16
CA TYR A 14 -24.70 -8.24 9.00
C TYR A 14 -24.34 -7.31 7.84
N VAL A 15 -24.44 -7.83 6.62
CA VAL A 15 -24.26 -7.07 5.38
C VAL A 15 -25.61 -7.02 4.68
N VAL A 16 -26.09 -5.82 4.36
CA VAL A 16 -27.35 -5.61 3.62
C VAL A 16 -26.98 -5.12 2.23
N PHE A 17 -27.63 -5.69 1.23
CA PHE A 17 -27.59 -5.20 -0.13
C PHE A 17 -28.93 -4.57 -0.46
N GLU A 18 -28.89 -3.35 -0.99
CA GLU A 18 -30.04 -2.67 -1.57
C GLU A 18 -29.87 -2.68 -3.09
N ASP A 19 -30.93 -3.08 -3.80
CA ASP A 19 -30.99 -3.08 -5.27
C ASP A 19 -29.77 -3.71 -5.99
N LEU A 20 -29.27 -4.85 -5.49
CA LEU A 20 -28.15 -5.58 -6.11
C LEU A 20 -28.54 -6.08 -7.52
N PRO A 21 -27.90 -5.59 -8.60
CA PRO A 21 -28.23 -6.00 -9.96
C PRO A 21 -27.78 -7.45 -10.22
N LEU A 22 -28.73 -8.36 -10.38
CA LEU A 22 -28.45 -9.79 -10.63
C LEU A 22 -28.19 -10.15 -12.09
N ASN A 23 -28.36 -9.20 -13.01
CA ASN A 23 -28.17 -9.43 -14.45
C ASN A 23 -26.77 -9.96 -14.76
N ASP A 24 -25.75 -9.43 -14.07
CA ASP A 24 -24.34 -9.82 -14.24
C ASP A 24 -24.05 -11.23 -13.68
N TYR A 25 -24.95 -11.78 -12.87
CA TYR A 25 -24.84 -13.09 -12.22
C TYR A 25 -25.83 -14.11 -12.80
N GLY A 26 -26.28 -13.91 -14.04
CA GLY A 26 -27.23 -14.81 -14.71
C GLY A 26 -28.59 -14.86 -14.02
N ASN A 27 -29.00 -13.75 -13.40
CA ASN A 27 -30.24 -13.62 -12.61
C ASN A 27 -30.34 -14.60 -11.44
N ARG A 28 -29.20 -14.95 -10.84
CA ARG A 28 -29.13 -15.78 -9.63
C ARG A 28 -28.33 -15.05 -8.56
N LEU A 29 -28.66 -15.29 -7.30
CA LEU A 29 -27.86 -14.79 -6.19
C LEU A 29 -26.48 -15.46 -6.25
N PRO A 30 -25.38 -14.70 -6.41
CA PRO A 30 -24.05 -15.29 -6.47
C PRO A 30 -23.62 -15.81 -5.09
N GLN A 31 -22.65 -16.74 -5.08
CA GLN A 31 -21.93 -17.04 -3.85
C GLN A 31 -21.04 -15.83 -3.50
N LEU A 32 -21.37 -15.17 -2.40
CA LEU A 32 -20.61 -14.03 -1.90
C LEU A 32 -19.55 -14.51 -0.90
N SER A 33 -18.33 -14.01 -1.04
CA SER A 33 -17.26 -14.20 -0.07
C SER A 33 -16.81 -12.84 0.42
N PHE A 34 -16.62 -12.72 1.74
CA PHE A 34 -16.22 -11.47 2.37
C PHE A 34 -14.94 -11.70 3.16
N GLU A 35 -14.01 -10.76 3.04
CA GLU A 35 -12.91 -10.63 3.98
C GLU A 35 -13.39 -9.79 5.16
N VAL A 36 -13.35 -10.38 6.37
CA VAL A 36 -13.86 -9.73 7.59
C VAL A 36 -12.72 -9.60 8.59
N PHE A 37 -12.41 -8.35 8.95
CA PHE A 37 -11.45 -8.05 9.99
C PHE A 37 -12.18 -7.72 11.29
N ARG A 38 -11.92 -8.51 12.34
CA ARG A 38 -12.42 -8.25 13.69
C ARG A 38 -11.24 -8.14 14.65
N PRO A 39 -10.66 -6.95 14.83
CA PRO A 39 -9.60 -6.76 15.81
C PRO A 39 -10.16 -7.03 17.21
N LEU A 40 -9.61 -8.04 17.87
CA LEU A 40 -9.82 -8.25 19.29
C LEU A 40 -8.70 -7.51 20.00
N ALA A 41 -9.00 -6.35 20.57
CA ALA A 41 -8.10 -5.62 21.47
C ALA A 41 -8.01 -6.34 22.83
N ASP A 42 -7.81 -7.65 22.79
CA ASP A 42 -7.51 -8.46 23.95
C ASP A 42 -6.03 -8.23 24.29
N PRO A 43 -5.70 -7.80 25.51
CA PRO A 43 -4.32 -7.54 25.91
C PRO A 43 -3.41 -8.76 25.80
N ASP A 44 -3.94 -9.99 25.70
CA ASP A 44 -3.17 -11.22 25.59
C ASP A 44 -2.98 -11.71 24.14
N THR A 45 -3.50 -11.00 23.13
CA THR A 45 -3.23 -11.30 21.72
C THR A 45 -1.92 -10.66 21.24
N ALA A 46 -1.37 -11.21 20.15
CA ALA A 46 -0.17 -10.64 19.53
C ALA A 46 -0.40 -9.18 19.12
N GLU A 47 -1.56 -8.87 18.54
CA GLU A 47 -1.98 -7.53 18.14
C GLU A 47 -2.15 -6.60 19.35
N GLY A 48 -2.70 -7.11 20.46
CA GLY A 48 -2.86 -6.39 21.71
C GLY A 48 -1.55 -6.13 22.46
N LEU A 49 -0.48 -6.88 22.16
CA LEU A 49 0.86 -6.73 22.75
C LEU A 49 1.85 -5.98 21.86
N THR A 50 1.61 -5.93 20.55
CA THR A 50 2.53 -5.32 19.58
C THR A 50 2.64 -3.82 19.80
N ARG A 51 3.85 -3.34 20.08
CA ARG A 51 4.17 -1.91 20.27
C ARG A 51 4.99 -1.30 19.14
N ALA A 52 5.65 -2.13 18.35
CA ALA A 52 6.52 -1.69 17.29
C ALA A 52 6.41 -2.63 16.10
N VAL A 53 6.48 -2.07 14.90
CA VAL A 53 6.57 -2.85 13.66
C VAL A 53 7.68 -2.33 12.76
N THR A 54 8.21 -3.22 11.93
CA THR A 54 9.11 -2.86 10.83
C THR A 54 8.28 -2.82 9.55
N LEU A 55 8.13 -1.63 8.97
CA LEU A 55 7.42 -1.46 7.72
C LEU A 55 8.37 -1.72 6.54
N ILE A 56 8.21 -2.90 5.96
CA ILE A 56 8.92 -3.31 4.75
C ILE A 56 8.13 -2.77 3.55
N PRO A 57 8.74 -2.00 2.63
CA PRO A 57 8.04 -1.52 1.46
C PRO A 57 7.84 -2.69 0.49
N ALA A 58 6.72 -2.65 -0.23
CA ALA A 58 6.61 -3.36 -1.50
C ALA A 58 7.50 -2.70 -2.58
N SER A 59 7.47 -3.24 -3.79
CA SER A 59 8.18 -2.64 -4.93
C SER A 59 7.56 -1.29 -5.33
N GLY A 60 8.40 -0.36 -5.79
CA GLY A 60 7.97 0.91 -6.34
C GLY A 60 8.60 2.16 -5.70
N GLU A 61 8.61 3.24 -6.48
CA GLU A 61 9.33 4.47 -6.13
C GLU A 61 8.54 5.43 -5.23
N PHE A 62 7.23 5.17 -5.05
CA PHE A 62 6.30 6.01 -4.29
C PHE A 62 5.56 5.25 -3.18
N THR A 63 6.05 4.07 -2.77
CA THR A 63 5.39 3.18 -1.80
C THR A 63 5.10 3.87 -0.46
N TYR A 64 5.97 4.78 -0.03
CA TYR A 64 5.79 5.56 1.21
C TYR A 64 5.15 6.93 1.00
N ALA A 65 4.75 7.29 -0.22
CA ALA A 65 4.12 8.57 -0.46
C ALA A 65 2.74 8.60 0.21
N THR A 66 2.49 9.65 0.99
CA THR A 66 1.22 9.88 1.71
C THR A 66 0.15 10.56 0.86
N VAL A 67 0.44 10.77 -0.43
CA VAL A 67 -0.46 11.40 -1.40
C VAL A 67 -0.65 10.49 -2.60
N ALA A 68 -1.79 10.62 -3.26
CA ALA A 68 -2.10 9.91 -4.49
C ALA A 68 -1.10 10.28 -5.60
N ILE A 69 -0.35 9.29 -6.09
CA ILE A 69 0.56 9.42 -7.22
C ILE A 69 0.01 8.63 -8.41
N ARG A 70 0.03 9.26 -9.57
CA ARG A 70 -0.26 8.62 -10.85
C ARG A 70 0.93 8.78 -11.80
N LYS A 71 1.21 7.75 -12.61
CA LYS A 71 2.15 7.81 -13.73
C LYS A 71 1.40 7.96 -15.05
N GLY A 72 2.02 8.58 -16.03
CA GLY A 72 1.44 8.80 -17.36
C GLY A 72 1.45 10.26 -17.80
N GLY A 73 0.80 10.55 -18.93
CA GLY A 73 0.84 11.86 -19.60
C GLY A 73 -0.55 12.38 -19.98
N ASN A 74 -0.60 13.33 -20.93
CA ASN A 74 -1.81 14.03 -21.38
C ASN A 74 -2.77 13.11 -22.18
N GLY A 75 -3.36 12.11 -21.53
CA GLY A 75 -4.40 11.27 -22.13
C GLY A 75 -4.76 10.07 -21.26
N GLU A 76 -3.74 9.39 -20.70
CA GLU A 76 -3.94 8.21 -19.86
C GLU A 76 -3.00 8.26 -18.67
N THR A 77 -3.55 7.99 -17.48
CA THR A 77 -2.78 7.90 -16.25
C THR A 77 -3.15 6.63 -15.51
N THR A 78 -2.15 6.00 -14.90
CA THR A 78 -2.31 4.81 -14.07
C THR A 78 -1.85 5.12 -12.65
N ALA A 79 -2.49 4.51 -11.65
CA ALA A 79 -2.09 4.71 -10.27
C ALA A 79 -0.73 4.06 -9.97
N GLU A 80 0.11 4.75 -9.20
CA GLU A 80 1.36 4.15 -8.67
C GLU A 80 1.18 3.63 -7.24
N ASN A 81 0.32 4.27 -6.42
CA ASN A 81 0.15 3.93 -5.00
C ASN A 81 -1.32 4.03 -4.52
N LEU A 82 -2.28 3.61 -5.35
CA LEU A 82 -3.72 3.63 -5.04
C LEU A 82 -4.36 2.25 -5.22
N ASN A 83 -3.68 1.21 -4.77
CA ASN A 83 -4.10 -0.18 -4.95
C ASN A 83 -5.08 -0.62 -3.85
N ALA A 84 -4.97 -0.06 -2.64
CA ALA A 84 -5.72 -0.49 -1.47
C ALA A 84 -7.11 0.15 -1.36
N ALA A 85 -7.26 1.40 -1.80
CA ALA A 85 -8.53 2.11 -1.85
C ALA A 85 -8.51 3.22 -2.93
N PRO A 86 -9.62 3.43 -3.67
CA PRO A 86 -9.68 4.50 -4.66
C PRO A 86 -9.37 5.87 -4.07
N GLY A 87 -8.43 6.59 -4.68
CA GLY A 87 -8.10 7.98 -4.35
C GLY A 87 -7.29 8.19 -3.05
N SER A 88 -7.07 7.14 -2.26
CA SER A 88 -6.27 7.21 -1.03
C SER A 88 -4.92 6.52 -1.23
N ALA A 89 -3.85 7.17 -0.79
CA ALA A 89 -2.51 6.59 -0.89
C ALA A 89 -2.41 5.30 -0.06
N ASP A 90 -1.79 4.27 -0.62
CA ASP A 90 -1.65 2.95 0.00
C ASP A 90 -1.02 3.03 1.39
N MET A 91 -0.04 3.93 1.58
CA MET A 91 0.60 4.17 2.87
C MET A 91 -0.38 4.62 3.96
N ILE A 92 -1.32 5.51 3.62
CA ILE A 92 -2.31 6.01 4.59
C ILE A 92 -3.27 4.89 4.96
N VAL A 93 -3.79 4.17 3.96
CA VAL A 93 -4.70 3.03 4.16
C VAL A 93 -4.03 1.94 5.00
N ALA A 94 -2.75 1.64 4.75
CA ALA A 94 -2.00 0.65 5.51
C ALA A 94 -1.80 1.05 6.97
N LEU A 95 -1.47 2.31 7.24
CA LEU A 95 -1.29 2.82 8.61
C LEU A 95 -2.61 2.86 9.39
N ASP A 96 -3.70 3.28 8.77
CA ASP A 96 -5.03 3.26 9.40
C ASP A 96 -5.45 1.83 9.77
N ARG A 97 -5.24 0.87 8.86
CA ARG A 97 -5.51 -0.55 9.12
C ARG A 97 -4.60 -1.10 10.22
N LEU A 98 -3.31 -0.76 10.22
CA LEU A 98 -2.36 -1.16 11.26
C LEU A 98 -2.83 -0.65 12.63
N GLN A 99 -3.20 0.62 12.74
CA GLN A 99 -3.66 1.22 13.99
C GLN A 99 -4.98 0.60 14.48
N ALA A 100 -5.90 0.28 13.56
CA ALA A 100 -7.14 -0.42 13.90
C ALA A 100 -6.89 -1.85 14.39
N MET A 101 -5.90 -2.55 13.83
CA MET A 101 -5.57 -3.92 14.21
C MET A 101 -4.76 -4.01 15.50
N ALA A 102 -3.73 -3.19 15.63
CA ALA A 102 -2.78 -3.20 16.74
C ALA A 102 -2.74 -1.81 17.42
N PRO A 103 -3.74 -1.48 18.26
CA PRO A 103 -3.93 -0.13 18.79
C PRO A 103 -2.83 0.33 19.75
N LYS A 104 -1.96 -0.58 20.20
CA LYS A 104 -0.81 -0.25 21.08
C LYS A 104 0.50 0.00 20.32
N VAL A 105 0.49 -0.04 18.99
CA VAL A 105 1.68 0.31 18.19
C VAL A 105 1.98 1.80 18.37
N GLU A 106 3.16 2.08 18.92
CA GLU A 106 3.65 3.44 19.20
C GLU A 106 4.84 3.81 18.32
N SER A 107 5.44 2.84 17.62
CA SER A 107 6.63 3.06 16.80
C SER A 107 6.63 2.23 15.52
N VAL A 108 7.19 2.81 14.46
CA VAL A 108 7.38 2.15 13.16
C VAL A 108 8.80 2.37 12.69
N SER A 109 9.51 1.29 12.38
CA SER A 109 10.81 1.33 11.71
C SER A 109 10.61 1.24 10.20
N LEU A 110 11.16 2.20 9.44
CA LEU A 110 11.06 2.22 7.98
C LEU A 110 12.28 1.55 7.34
N VAL A 111 12.05 0.54 6.49
CA VAL A 111 13.12 -0.07 5.70
C VAL A 111 13.31 0.73 4.42
N VAL A 112 14.47 1.36 4.26
CA VAL A 112 14.83 2.10 3.05
C VAL A 112 16.00 1.43 2.34
N ALA A 113 15.83 1.16 1.04
CA ALA A 113 16.87 0.58 0.21
C ALA A 113 17.75 1.67 -0.41
N TRP A 114 19.06 1.45 -0.37
CA TRP A 114 20.06 2.25 -1.07
C TRP A 114 20.97 1.34 -1.89
N PHE A 115 21.53 1.88 -2.98
CA PHE A 115 22.38 1.10 -3.88
C PHE A 115 23.84 1.39 -3.58
N GLY A 116 24.59 0.32 -3.31
CA GLY A 116 26.04 0.31 -3.25
C GLY A 116 26.63 -0.11 -4.60
N ASN A 117 27.78 0.46 -4.96
CA ASN A 117 28.50 0.10 -6.19
C ASN A 117 29.68 -0.87 -5.97
N ASP A 118 30.00 -1.21 -4.72
CA ASP A 118 31.09 -2.13 -4.35
C ASP A 118 30.66 -2.95 -3.11
N LEU A 119 31.15 -4.18 -2.97
CA LEU A 119 30.87 -5.05 -1.82
C LEU A 119 31.82 -4.78 -0.64
N ARG A 120 32.96 -4.12 -0.87
CA ARG A 120 33.95 -3.80 0.16
C ARG A 120 33.49 -2.59 0.96
N CYS A 121 33.15 -2.84 2.22
CA CYS A 121 32.82 -1.80 3.18
C CYS A 121 33.98 -0.79 3.29
N GLY A 122 33.66 0.52 3.26
CA GLY A 122 34.65 1.60 3.26
C GLY A 122 35.06 2.11 1.87
N TYR A 123 34.87 1.32 0.81
CA TYR A 123 35.05 1.74 -0.59
C TYR A 123 33.71 1.87 -1.35
N CYS A 124 32.66 1.29 -0.79
CA CYS A 124 31.31 1.35 -1.35
C CYS A 124 30.73 2.76 -1.22
N THR A 125 30.34 3.34 -2.36
CA THR A 125 29.55 4.56 -2.39
C THR A 125 28.07 4.21 -2.36
N ILE A 126 27.37 4.71 -1.35
CA ILE A 126 25.92 4.52 -1.18
C ILE A 126 25.20 5.67 -1.89
N ARG A 127 24.29 5.35 -2.80
CA ARG A 127 23.56 6.34 -3.60
C ARG A 127 22.11 5.92 -3.86
N PRO A 128 21.19 6.89 -4.05
CA PRO A 128 19.82 6.58 -4.40
C PRO A 128 19.76 6.09 -5.86
N GLY A 129 18.92 5.08 -6.12
CA GLY A 129 18.73 4.50 -7.45
C GLY A 129 17.33 4.70 -8.00
N VAL A 130 17.20 4.57 -9.32
CA VAL A 130 15.93 4.61 -10.07
C VAL A 130 15.86 3.46 -11.06
N GLU A 131 14.66 2.95 -11.30
CA GLU A 131 14.40 1.85 -12.24
C GLU A 131 14.44 2.30 -13.70
N VAL A 132 13.99 3.54 -13.93
CA VAL A 132 13.89 4.19 -15.23
C VAL A 132 14.42 5.61 -15.14
N THR A 133 15.10 6.05 -16.19
CA THR A 133 15.66 7.41 -16.31
C THR A 133 14.57 8.46 -16.42
N GLU A 134 13.43 8.11 -17.01
CA GLU A 134 12.29 9.01 -17.19
C GLU A 134 10.99 8.34 -16.74
N LYS A 135 10.25 9.01 -15.87
CA LYS A 135 8.89 8.65 -15.47
C LYS A 135 8.13 9.92 -15.14
N ALA A 136 7.12 10.23 -15.96
CA ALA A 136 6.17 11.28 -15.66
C ALA A 136 5.28 10.82 -14.50
N SER A 137 5.24 11.63 -13.44
CA SER A 137 4.43 11.38 -12.25
C SER A 137 3.78 12.67 -11.79
N SER A 138 2.54 12.57 -11.31
CA SER A 138 1.77 13.69 -10.78
C SER A 138 1.13 13.32 -9.44
N PRO A 139 1.00 14.28 -8.51
CA PRO A 139 1.45 15.67 -8.59
C PRO A 139 2.94 15.87 -8.24
N ARG A 140 3.65 14.83 -7.77
CA ARG A 140 5.04 14.94 -7.33
C ARG A 140 5.99 14.22 -8.27
N LEU A 141 7.13 14.85 -8.50
CA LEU A 141 8.31 14.20 -9.06
C LEU A 141 9.12 13.52 -7.95
N ARG A 142 9.77 12.41 -8.29
CA ARG A 142 10.63 11.66 -7.36
C ARG A 142 11.93 12.43 -7.10
N SER A 143 12.26 12.63 -5.83
CA SER A 143 13.60 13.04 -5.39
C SER A 143 13.93 12.38 -4.04
N VAL A 144 15.22 12.11 -3.79
CA VAL A 144 15.71 11.55 -2.52
C VAL A 144 16.95 12.33 -2.11
N SER A 145 16.94 12.89 -0.89
CA SER A 145 18.04 13.73 -0.37
C SER A 145 18.47 14.85 -1.34
N GLY A 146 17.50 15.48 -2.03
CA GLY A 146 17.76 16.54 -3.02
C GLY A 146 18.20 16.06 -4.40
N ILE A 147 18.43 14.76 -4.59
CA ILE A 147 18.81 14.18 -5.88
C ILE A 147 17.55 13.87 -6.69
N SER A 148 17.38 14.56 -7.81
CA SER A 148 16.32 14.33 -8.79
C SER A 148 16.56 13.06 -9.61
N ARG A 149 15.52 12.59 -10.31
CA ARG A 149 15.56 11.31 -11.07
C ARG A 149 16.68 11.28 -12.12
N ASP A 150 16.86 12.36 -12.87
CA ASP A 150 17.88 12.52 -13.92
C ASP A 150 19.31 12.46 -13.38
N GLN A 151 19.49 12.76 -12.09
CA GLN A 151 20.78 12.71 -11.40
C GLN A 151 20.98 11.41 -10.60
N ALA A 152 19.92 10.59 -10.46
CA ALA A 152 19.97 9.36 -9.68
C ALA A 152 20.63 8.21 -10.46
N HIS A 153 21.17 7.23 -9.74
CA HIS A 153 21.79 6.08 -10.37
C HIS A 153 20.74 5.18 -11.04
N LEU A 154 20.82 4.99 -12.35
CA LEU A 154 20.01 3.98 -13.02
C LEU A 154 20.48 2.58 -12.60
N VAL A 155 19.58 1.80 -11.99
CA VAL A 155 19.90 0.44 -11.57
C VAL A 155 20.13 -0.48 -12.77
N SER A 156 20.95 -1.51 -12.58
CA SER A 156 21.19 -2.51 -13.62
C SER A 156 19.91 -3.25 -13.99
N ARG A 157 19.88 -3.85 -15.18
CA ARG A 157 18.74 -4.61 -15.69
C ARG A 157 19.17 -6.02 -16.07
N ASP A 158 18.45 -7.00 -15.58
CA ASP A 158 18.36 -8.31 -16.20
C ASP A 158 17.49 -8.19 -17.46
N SER A 159 17.70 -9.08 -18.43
CA SER A 159 16.97 -9.28 -19.71
C SER A 159 15.51 -8.77 -19.85
N ARG A 160 14.72 -8.59 -18.77
CA ARG A 160 13.46 -7.79 -18.80
C ARG A 160 13.15 -6.92 -17.58
N GLN A 161 13.93 -6.93 -16.49
CA GLN A 161 13.53 -6.32 -15.22
C GLN A 161 14.65 -5.47 -14.57
N PRO A 162 14.32 -4.29 -14.00
CA PRO A 162 15.26 -3.54 -13.18
C PRO A 162 15.63 -4.31 -11.90
N ASN A 163 16.91 -4.32 -11.56
CA ASN A 163 17.43 -4.89 -10.32
C ASN A 163 17.27 -3.88 -9.17
N ALA A 164 16.03 -3.49 -8.87
CA ALA A 164 15.71 -2.41 -7.92
C ALA A 164 15.12 -2.91 -6.59
N THR A 165 14.72 -4.18 -6.53
CA THR A 165 14.18 -4.82 -5.33
C THR A 165 14.98 -6.08 -5.06
N GLY A 166 15.51 -6.21 -3.84
CA GLY A 166 16.16 -7.43 -3.40
C GLY A 166 15.14 -8.55 -3.30
N SER A 167 15.14 -9.44 -4.30
CA SER A 167 14.62 -10.80 -4.23
C SER A 167 15.63 -11.75 -4.86
#